data_AF-A0A1N7SL84-F1
#
_entry.id   AF-A0A1N7SL84-F1
#
_cell.length_a   1.000
_cell.length_b   1.000
_cell.length_c   1.000
_cell.angle_alpha   90.00
_cell.angle_beta   90.00
_cell.angle_gamma   90.00
#
_symmetry.space_group_name_H-M   'P 1'
#
loop_
_entity.id
_entity.type
_entity.pdbx_description
1 polymer ?
#
loop_
_entity_poly.entity_id
_entity_poly.type
_entity_poly.pdbx_seq_one_letter_code
_entity_poly.pdbx_strand_id
1 'polypeptide(L)'
;MAHSYYSQRKGTNPNQSGLPLKDIIDLYIRVYDQMSEGGYFSEAFGYECVDAGHINGNVRDIDLELLLTVRKKDLWPPHAFGQGYTEDDFFDVVEFLFQQVSKPIDGSFHSYAQCGMHWETFNKQQGQIEYREKVNAVLGHYAKPFELSENGEILHKPQQGFEKIFDADIPSNDSNISNRINAAILRYRRHGATLDDRRQAVRDLADVLEYTRAEIKSLLTSADEKDLFNLANNFGIRHHNDQQKTGYDASLWLSWMFYFYLATIHVVLRKQQQGRTGLSTDG
;
A
#
# COMPACT_ATOMS: atom_id res chain seq x y z
N MET A 1 11.07 8.81 -19.27
CA MET A 1 9.65 9.14 -19.47
C MET A 1 9.04 8.06 -20.35
N ALA A 2 7.94 7.46 -19.92
CA ALA A 2 7.21 6.49 -20.74
C ALA A 2 6.70 7.16 -22.02
N HIS A 3 6.67 6.44 -23.13
CA HIS A 3 6.18 6.96 -24.41
C HIS A 3 4.68 7.25 -24.32
N SER A 4 4.27 8.52 -24.42
CA SER A 4 2.85 8.88 -24.53
C SER A 4 2.41 8.76 -25.99
N TYR A 5 1.31 8.04 -26.27
CA TYR A 5 0.79 7.85 -27.62
C TYR A 5 0.01 9.08 -28.13
N TYR A 6 -0.21 9.17 -29.45
CA TYR A 6 -0.73 10.37 -30.11
C TYR A 6 -2.02 10.93 -29.50
N SER A 7 -3.04 10.10 -29.25
CA SER A 7 -4.32 10.55 -28.69
C SER A 7 -4.20 11.03 -27.24
N GLN A 8 -3.26 10.47 -26.47
CA GLN A 8 -2.93 10.91 -25.11
C GLN A 8 -2.27 12.28 -25.15
N ARG A 9 -1.26 12.47 -26.03
CA ARG A 9 -0.61 13.77 -26.21
C ARG A 9 -1.56 14.86 -26.73
N LYS A 10 -2.49 14.48 -27.60
CA LYS A 10 -3.50 15.38 -28.16
C LYS A 10 -4.64 15.70 -27.17
N GLY A 11 -4.74 14.97 -26.06
CA GLY A 11 -5.87 15.14 -25.13
C GLY A 11 -7.21 14.69 -25.71
N THR A 12 -7.21 13.72 -26.63
CA THR A 12 -8.43 13.13 -27.24
C THR A 12 -8.66 11.68 -26.83
N ASN A 13 -7.76 11.12 -26.01
CA ASN A 13 -7.95 9.78 -25.48
C ASN A 13 -9.10 9.78 -24.45
N PRO A 14 -10.06 8.83 -24.53
CA PRO A 14 -11.20 8.77 -23.61
C PRO A 14 -10.79 8.49 -22.16
N ASN A 15 -9.63 7.85 -21.95
CA ASN A 15 -9.12 7.39 -20.65
C ASN A 15 -7.88 8.18 -20.22
N GLN A 16 -7.89 9.52 -20.41
CA GLN A 16 -6.78 10.39 -20.04
C GLN A 16 -6.41 10.32 -18.56
N SER A 17 -7.41 10.15 -17.70
CA SER A 17 -7.22 10.02 -16.26
C SER A 17 -6.92 8.60 -15.81
N GLY A 18 -6.89 7.62 -16.73
CA GLY A 18 -6.78 6.18 -16.45
C GLY A 18 -8.05 5.41 -16.82
N LEU A 19 -8.01 4.09 -16.66
CA LEU A 19 -9.10 3.17 -16.96
C LEU A 19 -10.12 3.10 -15.81
N PRO A 20 -11.42 2.87 -16.09
CA PRO A 20 -12.43 2.62 -15.06
C PRO A 20 -12.21 1.28 -14.34
N LEU A 21 -12.86 1.09 -13.19
CA LEU A 21 -12.68 -0.08 -12.31
C LEU A 21 -12.92 -1.40 -13.06
N LYS A 22 -13.98 -1.46 -13.88
CA LYS A 22 -14.33 -2.66 -14.64
C LYS A 22 -13.20 -3.12 -15.55
N ASP A 23 -12.58 -2.20 -16.29
CA ASP A 23 -11.47 -2.50 -17.18
C ASP A 23 -10.22 -2.95 -16.39
N ILE A 24 -10.02 -2.42 -15.18
CA ILE A 24 -8.94 -2.83 -14.28
C ILE A 24 -9.14 -4.24 -13.74
N ILE A 25 -10.36 -4.58 -13.33
CA ILE A 25 -10.70 -5.95 -12.90
C ILE A 25 -10.48 -6.92 -14.08
N ASP A 26 -10.89 -6.56 -15.29
CA ASP A 26 -10.67 -7.38 -16.49
C ASP A 26 -9.17 -7.62 -16.77
N LEU A 27 -8.35 -6.59 -16.63
CA LEU A 27 -6.90 -6.70 -16.76
C LEU A 27 -6.30 -7.56 -15.66
N TYR A 28 -6.75 -7.38 -14.41
CA TYR A 28 -6.28 -8.15 -13.28
C TYR A 28 -6.62 -9.63 -13.41
N ILE A 29 -7.86 -9.99 -13.79
CA ILE A 29 -8.27 -11.39 -13.98
C ILE A 29 -7.34 -12.08 -14.98
N ARG A 30 -6.99 -11.42 -16.10
CA ARG A 30 -6.04 -11.98 -17.08
C ARG A 30 -4.64 -12.18 -16.50
N VAL A 31 -4.18 -11.26 -15.64
CA VAL A 31 -2.89 -11.40 -14.95
C VAL A 31 -2.94 -12.54 -13.93
N TYR A 32 -4.03 -12.64 -13.16
CA TYR A 32 -4.27 -13.73 -12.22
C TYR A 32 -4.27 -15.08 -12.94
N ASP A 33 -5.02 -15.21 -14.04
CA ASP A 33 -5.12 -16.45 -14.82
C ASP A 33 -3.74 -16.87 -15.34
N GLN A 34 -2.95 -15.94 -15.89
CA GLN A 34 -1.57 -16.21 -16.34
C GLN A 34 -0.66 -16.67 -15.20
N MET A 35 -0.80 -16.09 -14.01
CA MET A 35 -0.03 -16.51 -12.83
C MET A 35 -0.49 -17.88 -12.32
N SER A 36 -1.80 -18.15 -12.36
CA SER A 36 -2.38 -19.43 -11.97
C SER A 36 -1.93 -20.56 -12.89
N GLU A 37 -1.97 -20.34 -14.21
CA GLU A 37 -1.39 -21.25 -15.22
C GLU A 37 0.12 -21.46 -15.00
N GLY A 38 0.83 -20.42 -14.56
CA GLY A 38 2.24 -20.50 -14.19
C GLY A 38 2.52 -21.25 -12.89
N GLY A 39 1.49 -21.65 -12.12
CA GLY A 39 1.62 -22.40 -10.87
C GLY A 39 1.80 -21.55 -9.61
N TYR A 40 1.64 -20.21 -9.69
CA TYR A 40 1.89 -19.31 -8.56
C TYR A 40 0.93 -19.46 -7.39
N PHE A 41 -0.16 -20.18 -7.60
CA PHE A 41 -1.17 -20.46 -6.58
C PHE A 41 -1.34 -21.95 -6.30
N SER A 42 -0.53 -22.83 -6.91
CA SER A 42 -0.68 -24.28 -6.78
C SER A 42 -0.39 -24.77 -5.36
N GLU A 43 0.54 -24.14 -4.63
CA GLU A 43 0.79 -24.45 -3.22
C GLU A 43 -0.44 -24.19 -2.34
N ALA A 44 -1.14 -23.08 -2.60
CA ALA A 44 -2.29 -22.67 -1.82
C ALA A 44 -3.56 -23.41 -2.24
N PHE A 45 -3.88 -23.42 -3.54
CA PHE A 45 -5.19 -23.86 -4.05
C PHE A 45 -5.15 -25.22 -4.74
N GLY A 46 -3.97 -25.80 -4.94
CA GLY A 46 -3.83 -27.06 -5.64
C GLY A 46 -3.84 -26.91 -7.16
N TYR A 47 -3.99 -28.04 -7.85
CA TYR A 47 -4.01 -28.12 -9.31
C TYR A 47 -4.78 -29.36 -9.78
N GLU A 48 -5.22 -29.35 -11.04
CA GLU A 48 -5.88 -30.49 -11.66
C GLU A 48 -4.86 -31.44 -12.29
N CYS A 49 -5.02 -32.74 -12.05
CA CYS A 49 -4.25 -33.81 -12.68
C CYS A 49 -5.18 -34.79 -13.38
N VAL A 50 -4.87 -35.16 -14.62
CA VAL A 50 -5.69 -36.10 -15.41
C VAL A 50 -5.79 -37.49 -14.79
N ASP A 51 -4.78 -37.92 -14.02
CA ASP A 51 -4.74 -39.25 -13.40
C ASP A 51 -5.36 -39.27 -12.00
N ALA A 52 -5.24 -38.18 -11.25
CA ALA A 52 -5.59 -38.11 -9.83
C ALA A 52 -6.77 -37.17 -9.53
N GLY A 53 -7.29 -36.47 -10.54
CA GLY A 53 -8.25 -35.38 -10.37
C GLY A 53 -7.62 -34.18 -9.67
N HIS A 54 -8.42 -33.47 -8.88
CA HIS A 54 -7.96 -32.32 -8.13
C HIS A 54 -6.99 -32.72 -7.01
N ILE A 55 -5.74 -32.26 -7.12
CA ILE A 55 -4.75 -32.34 -6.05
C ILE A 55 -4.89 -31.09 -5.20
N ASN A 56 -5.21 -31.28 -3.92
CA ASN A 56 -5.45 -30.18 -2.99
C ASN A 56 -4.15 -29.42 -2.65
N GLY A 57 -4.25 -28.10 -2.55
CA GLY A 57 -3.25 -27.26 -1.90
C GLY A 57 -3.45 -27.16 -0.38
N ASN A 58 -2.79 -26.18 0.22
CA ASN A 58 -2.89 -25.87 1.65
C ASN A 58 -4.27 -25.36 2.06
N VAL A 59 -4.96 -24.63 1.19
CA VAL A 59 -6.33 -24.13 1.38
C VAL A 59 -7.30 -25.12 0.75
N ARG A 60 -8.11 -25.78 1.59
CA ARG A 60 -9.03 -26.84 1.16
C ARG A 60 -10.38 -26.32 0.66
N ASP A 61 -10.85 -25.23 1.26
CA ASP A 61 -12.13 -24.62 0.94
C ASP A 61 -11.90 -23.11 0.84
N ILE A 62 -11.77 -22.62 -0.40
CA ILE A 62 -11.39 -21.24 -0.68
C ILE A 62 -12.53 -20.28 -0.32
N ASP A 63 -13.78 -20.69 -0.55
CA ASP A 63 -14.96 -19.91 -0.17
C ASP A 63 -15.06 -19.76 1.36
N LEU A 64 -14.81 -20.84 2.11
CA LEU A 64 -14.75 -20.78 3.57
C LEU A 64 -13.60 -19.89 4.06
N GLU A 65 -12.41 -20.01 3.46
CA GLU A 65 -11.25 -19.19 3.84
C GLU A 65 -11.53 -17.70 3.61
N LEU A 66 -12.12 -17.33 2.46
CA LEU A 66 -12.56 -15.95 2.18
C LEU A 66 -13.63 -15.48 3.16
N LEU A 67 -14.59 -16.33 3.51
CA LEU A 67 -15.61 -15.98 4.49
C LEU A 67 -15.02 -15.76 5.90
N LEU A 68 -14.00 -16.51 6.29
CA LEU A 68 -13.36 -16.37 7.61
C LEU A 68 -12.41 -15.16 7.66
N THR A 69 -11.68 -14.88 6.58
CA THR A 69 -10.65 -13.84 6.52
C THR A 69 -11.21 -12.49 6.07
N VAL A 70 -11.85 -12.46 4.90
CA VAL A 70 -12.41 -11.26 4.25
C VAL A 70 -13.84 -10.96 4.73
N ARG A 71 -14.55 -11.96 5.26
CA ARG A 71 -15.95 -11.84 5.75
C ARG A 71 -16.95 -11.49 4.65
N LYS A 72 -16.66 -11.91 3.43
CA LYS A 72 -17.51 -11.74 2.24
C LYS A 72 -17.70 -13.07 1.53
N LYS A 73 -18.78 -13.16 0.75
CA LYS A 73 -19.11 -14.30 -0.13
C LYS A 73 -19.04 -13.85 -1.58
N ASP A 74 -19.12 -14.79 -2.51
CA ASP A 74 -19.23 -14.51 -3.95
C ASP A 74 -17.99 -13.76 -4.50
N LEU A 75 -16.81 -14.07 -3.93
CA LEU A 75 -15.50 -13.53 -4.31
C LEU A 75 -14.61 -14.56 -5.04
N TRP A 76 -15.08 -15.79 -5.22
CA TRP A 76 -14.28 -16.85 -5.82
C TRP A 76 -15.07 -17.71 -6.80
N PRO A 77 -14.51 -18.06 -7.98
CA PRO A 77 -13.22 -17.60 -8.51
C PRO A 77 -13.31 -16.21 -9.18
N PRO A 78 -12.20 -15.45 -9.28
CA PRO A 78 -12.19 -14.11 -9.86
C PRO A 78 -12.76 -14.03 -11.28
N HIS A 79 -12.53 -15.03 -12.13
CA HIS A 79 -13.07 -15.03 -13.51
C HIS A 79 -14.60 -15.19 -13.57
N ALA A 80 -15.22 -15.80 -12.55
CA ALA A 80 -16.67 -16.00 -12.51
C ALA A 80 -17.39 -14.81 -11.84
N PHE A 81 -16.82 -14.26 -10.77
CA PHE A 81 -17.47 -13.24 -9.95
C PHE A 81 -16.95 -11.82 -10.18
N GLY A 82 -15.76 -11.66 -10.75
CA GLY A 82 -15.05 -10.38 -10.80
C GLY A 82 -15.80 -9.24 -11.49
N GLN A 83 -16.67 -9.55 -12.47
CA GLN A 83 -17.52 -8.52 -13.11
C GLN A 83 -18.47 -7.81 -12.13
N GLY A 84 -18.81 -8.46 -11.02
CA GLY A 84 -19.68 -7.93 -9.98
C GLY A 84 -18.95 -7.22 -8.84
N TYR A 85 -17.61 -7.21 -8.84
CA TYR A 85 -16.85 -6.65 -7.72
C TYR A 85 -17.07 -5.15 -7.58
N THR A 86 -17.33 -4.74 -6.34
CA THR A 86 -17.06 -3.36 -5.92
C THR A 86 -15.55 -3.11 -5.86
N GLU A 87 -15.14 -1.87 -5.65
CA GLU A 87 -13.72 -1.55 -5.47
C GLU A 87 -13.12 -2.26 -4.26
N ASP A 88 -13.88 -2.32 -3.15
CA ASP A 88 -13.50 -3.01 -1.93
C ASP A 88 -13.34 -4.51 -2.19
N ASP A 89 -14.28 -5.14 -2.90
CA ASP A 89 -14.19 -6.57 -3.24
C ASP A 89 -12.97 -6.88 -4.10
N PHE A 90 -12.67 -6.02 -5.07
CA PHE A 90 -11.48 -6.14 -5.90
C PHE A 90 -10.20 -6.06 -5.07
N PHE A 91 -10.08 -5.05 -4.20
CA PHE A 91 -8.90 -4.89 -3.35
C PHE A 91 -8.75 -6.01 -2.33
N ASP A 92 -9.83 -6.46 -1.70
CA ASP A 92 -9.81 -7.61 -0.80
C ASP A 92 -9.31 -8.88 -1.50
N VAL A 93 -9.75 -9.14 -2.73
CA VAL A 93 -9.28 -10.29 -3.52
C VAL A 93 -7.79 -10.15 -3.87
N VAL A 94 -7.33 -8.94 -4.21
CA VAL A 94 -5.92 -8.67 -4.51
C VAL A 94 -5.03 -8.94 -3.29
N GLU A 95 -5.42 -8.44 -2.11
CA GLU A 95 -4.69 -8.64 -0.85
C GLU A 95 -4.74 -10.11 -0.40
N PHE A 96 -5.91 -10.76 -0.49
CA PHE A 96 -6.05 -12.19 -0.22
C PHE A 96 -5.09 -13.01 -1.07
N LEU A 97 -5.04 -12.76 -2.38
CA LEU A 97 -4.16 -13.48 -3.29
C LEU A 97 -2.67 -13.17 -3.04
N PHE A 98 -2.32 -11.97 -2.58
CA PHE A 98 -0.95 -11.69 -2.10
C PHE A 98 -0.58 -12.56 -0.89
N GLN A 99 -1.52 -12.82 0.02
CA GLN A 99 -1.28 -13.72 1.16
C GLN A 99 -1.15 -15.18 0.73
N GLN A 100 -1.69 -15.59 -0.43
CA GLN A 100 -1.68 -16.98 -0.89
C GLN A 100 -0.59 -17.28 -1.95
N VAL A 101 -0.12 -16.29 -2.69
CA VAL A 101 0.85 -16.49 -3.79
C VAL A 101 2.20 -17.04 -3.33
N SER A 102 2.79 -17.95 -4.08
CA SER A 102 4.17 -18.40 -3.95
C SER A 102 4.74 -18.79 -5.30
N LYS A 103 6.02 -18.47 -5.55
CA LYS A 103 6.66 -18.77 -6.83
C LYS A 103 6.97 -20.27 -6.91
N PRO A 104 6.51 -21.01 -7.93
CA PRO A 104 6.94 -22.39 -8.12
C PRO A 104 8.43 -22.44 -8.49
N ILE A 105 9.16 -23.38 -7.90
CA ILE A 105 10.62 -23.52 -8.06
C ILE A 105 10.97 -24.79 -8.81
N ASP A 106 10.46 -25.93 -8.36
CA ASP A 106 10.76 -27.24 -8.94
C ASP A 106 9.52 -28.13 -8.93
N GLY A 107 9.50 -29.11 -9.84
CA GLY A 107 8.37 -29.99 -10.04
C GLY A 107 8.58 -30.95 -11.20
N SER A 108 7.60 -31.80 -11.43
CA SER A 108 7.63 -32.82 -12.47
C SER A 108 6.71 -32.45 -13.64
N PHE A 109 7.22 -32.52 -14.87
CA PHE A 109 6.40 -32.30 -16.06
C PHE A 109 5.65 -33.59 -16.43
N HIS A 110 4.33 -33.53 -16.38
CA HIS A 110 3.45 -34.60 -16.80
C HIS A 110 2.93 -34.34 -18.22
N SER A 111 3.55 -34.99 -19.21
CA SER A 111 3.25 -34.76 -20.64
C SER A 111 1.98 -35.44 -21.14
N TYR A 112 1.43 -36.40 -20.39
CA TYR A 112 0.23 -37.13 -20.80
C TYR A 112 -0.99 -36.21 -20.84
N ALA A 113 -1.80 -36.32 -21.89
CA ALA A 113 -3.03 -35.55 -22.09
C ALA A 113 -2.90 -34.03 -21.88
N GLN A 114 -1.69 -33.47 -22.10
CA GLN A 114 -1.38 -32.05 -21.84
C GLN A 114 -1.61 -31.62 -20.38
N CYS A 115 -1.40 -32.52 -19.42
CA CYS A 115 -1.57 -32.25 -17.98
C CYS A 115 -0.69 -31.10 -17.49
N GLY A 116 0.57 -31.06 -17.92
CA GLY A 116 1.46 -29.92 -17.66
C GLY A 116 2.38 -30.10 -16.46
N MET A 117 2.76 -29.00 -15.81
CA MET A 117 3.69 -29.01 -14.67
C MET A 117 2.98 -29.36 -13.36
N HIS A 118 3.54 -30.31 -12.61
CA HIS A 118 3.18 -30.58 -11.22
C HIS A 118 4.26 -29.97 -10.32
N TRP A 119 3.99 -28.79 -9.77
CA TRP A 119 4.94 -28.10 -8.90
C TRP A 119 4.97 -28.71 -7.50
N GLU A 120 6.17 -28.86 -6.96
CA GLU A 120 6.43 -29.56 -5.69
C GLU A 120 7.08 -28.65 -4.65
N THR A 121 7.85 -27.66 -5.08
CA THR A 121 8.52 -26.70 -4.19
C THR A 121 8.25 -25.26 -4.59
N PHE A 122 8.19 -24.38 -3.60
CA PHE A 122 7.74 -23.00 -3.77
C PHE A 122 8.58 -22.01 -2.95
N ASN A 123 8.61 -20.75 -3.40
CA ASN A 123 9.21 -19.63 -2.70
C ASN A 123 8.18 -18.52 -2.49
N LYS A 124 7.74 -18.35 -1.24
CA LYS A 124 6.73 -17.36 -0.84
C LYS A 124 7.15 -15.93 -1.13
N GLN A 125 8.32 -15.53 -0.65
CA GLN A 125 8.80 -14.15 -0.75
C GLN A 125 8.98 -13.72 -2.20
N GLN A 126 9.56 -14.58 -3.04
CA GLN A 126 9.73 -14.29 -4.46
C GLN A 126 8.38 -14.23 -5.19
N GLY A 127 7.44 -15.09 -4.83
CA GLY A 127 6.06 -15.04 -5.35
C GLY A 127 5.37 -13.71 -5.05
N GLN A 128 5.51 -13.22 -3.80
CA GLN A 128 4.94 -11.94 -3.37
C GLN A 128 5.56 -10.74 -4.09
N ILE A 129 6.89 -10.76 -4.31
CA ILE A 129 7.59 -9.71 -5.07
C ILE A 129 7.05 -9.63 -6.51
N GLU A 130 7.00 -10.77 -7.20
CA GLU A 130 6.56 -10.82 -8.61
C GLU A 130 5.05 -10.54 -8.76
N TYR A 131 4.23 -11.01 -7.84
CA TYR A 131 2.81 -10.69 -7.80
C TYR A 131 2.59 -9.20 -7.60
N ARG A 132 3.27 -8.58 -6.62
CA ARG A 132 3.19 -7.13 -6.40
C ARG A 132 3.60 -6.33 -7.62
N GLU A 133 4.68 -6.71 -8.31
CA GLU A 133 5.10 -6.05 -9.54
C GLU A 133 4.00 -6.09 -10.61
N LYS A 134 3.41 -7.26 -10.86
CA LYS A 134 2.34 -7.46 -11.84
C LYS A 134 1.06 -6.71 -11.46
N VAL A 135 0.66 -6.76 -10.20
CA VAL A 135 -0.52 -6.03 -9.69
C VAL A 135 -0.31 -4.53 -9.80
N ASN A 136 0.86 -4.00 -9.43
CA ASN A 136 1.15 -2.57 -9.54
C ASN A 136 1.24 -2.09 -10.99
N ALA A 137 1.63 -2.95 -11.94
CA ALA A 137 1.51 -2.65 -13.35
C ALA A 137 0.04 -2.48 -13.78
N VAL A 138 -0.87 -3.33 -13.28
CA VAL A 138 -2.32 -3.21 -13.52
C VAL A 138 -2.90 -1.95 -12.85
N LEU A 139 -2.64 -1.76 -11.56
CA LEU A 139 -3.13 -0.59 -10.81
C LEU A 139 -2.57 0.73 -11.36
N GLY A 140 -1.39 0.72 -11.97
CA GLY A 140 -0.82 1.87 -12.68
C GLY A 140 -1.66 2.39 -13.85
N HIS A 141 -2.58 1.57 -14.38
CA HIS A 141 -3.55 1.98 -15.38
C HIS A 141 -4.87 2.48 -14.79
N TYR A 142 -5.10 2.32 -13.48
CA TYR A 142 -6.37 2.65 -12.86
C TYR A 142 -6.57 4.17 -12.76
N ALA A 143 -7.80 4.64 -12.99
CA ALA A 143 -8.14 6.05 -12.86
C ALA A 143 -7.96 6.60 -11.44
N LYS A 144 -7.91 5.72 -10.42
CA LYS A 144 -7.59 6.10 -9.05
C LYS A 144 -6.17 5.65 -8.69
N PRO A 145 -5.38 6.51 -8.03
CA PRO A 145 -3.98 6.24 -7.74
C PRO A 145 -3.84 5.29 -6.55
N PHE A 146 -3.77 3.99 -6.80
CA PHE A 146 -3.52 2.96 -5.80
C PHE A 146 -2.27 2.13 -6.13
N GLU A 147 -1.69 1.50 -5.12
CA GLU A 147 -0.60 0.54 -5.23
C GLU A 147 -0.68 -0.52 -4.13
N LEU A 148 -0.21 -1.73 -4.42
CA LEU A 148 0.01 -2.79 -3.45
C LEU A 148 1.38 -2.60 -2.79
N SER A 149 1.37 -2.45 -1.46
CA SER A 149 2.56 -2.28 -0.63
C SER A 149 3.40 -3.55 -0.54
N GLU A 150 4.61 -3.43 -0.01
CA GLU A 150 5.50 -4.58 0.25
C GLU A 150 4.91 -5.58 1.25
N ASN A 151 4.00 -5.13 2.11
CA ASN A 151 3.30 -5.95 3.07
C ASN A 151 1.98 -6.53 2.53
N GLY A 152 1.63 -6.22 1.28
CA GLY A 152 0.41 -6.72 0.65
C GLY A 152 -0.85 -5.91 0.95
N GLU A 153 -0.71 -4.63 1.28
CA GLU A 153 -1.85 -3.72 1.56
C GLU A 153 -2.06 -2.77 0.38
N ILE A 154 -3.32 -2.55 0.00
CA ILE A 154 -3.70 -1.56 -1.01
C ILE A 154 -3.69 -0.17 -0.37
N LEU A 155 -2.78 0.65 -0.87
CA LEU A 155 -2.55 2.01 -0.40
C LEU A 155 -2.81 3.01 -1.53
N HIS A 156 -3.31 4.18 -1.18
CA HIS A 156 -3.25 5.32 -2.07
C HIS A 156 -1.79 5.63 -2.43
N LYS A 157 -1.55 5.77 -3.73
CA LYS A 157 -0.27 6.16 -4.26
C LYS A 157 0.01 7.62 -3.90
N PRO A 158 1.25 7.96 -3.52
CA PRO A 158 1.65 9.33 -3.22
C PRO A 158 1.35 10.28 -4.39
N GLN A 159 1.11 11.55 -4.07
CA GLN A 159 1.10 12.58 -5.11
C GLN A 159 2.47 12.66 -5.77
N GLN A 160 2.49 12.94 -7.07
CA GLN A 160 3.73 13.00 -7.84
C GLN A 160 4.73 13.98 -7.19
N GLY A 161 5.96 13.52 -6.96
CA GLY A 161 7.03 14.27 -6.31
C GLY A 161 7.12 14.06 -4.79
N PHE A 162 6.13 13.43 -4.16
CA PHE A 162 6.14 13.10 -2.73
C PHE A 162 6.46 11.63 -2.44
N GLU A 163 6.71 10.78 -3.43
CA GLU A 163 6.87 9.33 -3.27
C GLU A 163 7.97 8.99 -2.24
N LYS A 164 9.14 9.60 -2.42
CA LYS A 164 10.34 9.33 -1.62
C LYS A 164 10.20 9.63 -0.13
N ILE A 165 9.20 10.41 0.28
CA ILE A 165 9.00 10.70 1.70
C ILE A 165 8.45 9.48 2.45
N PHE A 166 7.73 8.60 1.76
CA PHE A 166 7.15 7.41 2.35
C PHE A 166 8.12 6.24 2.39
N ASP A 167 9.03 6.17 1.40
CA ASP A 167 10.07 5.14 1.30
C ASP A 167 11.33 5.48 2.13
N ALA A 168 11.37 6.70 2.69
CA ALA A 168 12.52 7.16 3.45
C ALA A 168 12.63 6.44 4.80
N ASP A 169 13.80 5.89 5.10
CA ASP A 169 14.11 5.38 6.43
C ASP A 169 13.82 6.42 7.51
N ILE A 170 13.22 5.96 8.60
CA ILE A 170 13.01 6.73 9.83
C ILE A 170 14.26 6.53 10.70
N PRO A 171 15.15 7.52 10.81
CA PRO A 171 16.44 7.35 11.49
C PRO A 171 16.27 7.55 13.00
N SER A 172 15.49 6.65 13.63
CA SER A 172 15.27 6.62 15.06
C SER A 172 15.37 5.18 15.58
N ASN A 173 16.14 5.00 16.65
CA ASN A 173 16.17 3.74 17.40
C ASN A 173 15.05 3.65 18.44
N ASP A 174 14.27 4.72 18.62
CA ASP A 174 13.10 4.73 19.49
C ASP A 174 11.92 4.10 18.73
N SER A 175 11.54 2.89 19.15
CA SER A 175 10.44 2.14 18.56
C SER A 175 9.09 2.84 18.73
N ASN A 176 8.91 3.69 19.74
CA ASN A 176 7.70 4.48 19.91
C ASN A 176 7.57 5.51 18.77
N ILE A 177 8.67 6.18 18.42
CA ILE A 177 8.71 7.13 17.30
C ILE A 177 8.44 6.41 15.97
N SER A 178 9.22 5.38 15.66
CA SER A 178 9.13 4.71 14.35
C SER A 178 7.79 4.00 14.15
N ASN A 179 7.28 3.29 15.16
CA ASN A 179 5.97 2.64 15.07
C ASN A 179 4.84 3.65 14.90
N ARG A 180 4.89 4.80 15.59
CA ARG A 180 3.85 5.82 15.49
C ARG A 180 3.85 6.54 14.15
N ILE A 181 5.02 6.81 13.58
CA ILE A 181 5.15 7.35 12.21
C ILE A 181 4.62 6.33 11.20
N ASN A 182 5.03 5.06 11.28
CA ASN A 182 4.57 4.01 10.37
C ASN A 182 3.04 3.83 10.44
N ALA A 183 2.47 3.81 11.65
CA ALA A 183 1.03 3.74 11.85
C ALA A 183 0.29 4.96 11.26
N ALA A 184 0.87 6.16 11.38
CA ALA A 184 0.31 7.37 10.79
C ALA A 184 0.35 7.32 9.25
N ILE A 185 1.47 6.87 8.66
CA ILE A 185 1.61 6.68 7.21
C ILE A 185 0.57 5.67 6.71
N LEU A 186 0.49 4.51 7.34
CA LEU A 186 -0.46 3.46 6.95
C LEU A 186 -1.90 3.96 7.05
N ARG A 187 -2.29 4.57 8.18
CA ARG A 187 -3.65 5.10 8.37
C ARG A 187 -4.00 6.19 7.35
N TYR A 188 -3.05 7.04 6.99
CA TYR A 188 -3.28 8.11 6.03
C TYR A 188 -3.48 7.56 4.60
N ARG A 189 -2.74 6.50 4.25
CA ARG A 189 -2.68 5.96 2.89
C ARG A 189 -3.64 4.81 2.63
N ARG A 190 -4.09 4.08 3.65
CA ARG A 190 -4.96 2.90 3.48
C ARG A 190 -6.19 3.22 2.63
N HIS A 191 -6.62 2.24 1.85
CA HIS A 191 -7.92 2.29 1.19
C HIS A 191 -9.05 2.55 2.21
N GLY A 192 -10.06 3.31 1.80
CA GLY A 192 -11.19 3.68 2.67
C GLY A 192 -10.87 4.67 3.79
N ALA A 193 -9.65 5.23 3.85
CA ALA A 193 -9.27 6.21 4.87
C ALA A 193 -10.22 7.43 4.86
N THR A 194 -10.96 7.58 5.95
CA THR A 194 -11.90 8.68 6.16
C THR A 194 -11.17 10.00 6.45
N LEU A 195 -11.89 11.13 6.43
CA LEU A 195 -11.33 12.41 6.90
C LEU A 195 -10.87 12.34 8.36
N ASP A 196 -11.57 11.56 9.19
CA ASP A 196 -11.20 11.36 10.59
C ASP A 196 -9.92 10.54 10.73
N ASP A 197 -9.74 9.51 9.90
CA ASP A 197 -8.50 8.74 9.83
C ASP A 197 -7.30 9.61 9.45
N ARG A 198 -7.48 10.46 8.41
CA ARG A 198 -6.45 11.41 7.98
C ARG A 198 -6.14 12.43 9.07
N ARG A 199 -7.16 12.95 9.76
CA ARG A 199 -6.97 13.85 10.91
C ARG A 199 -6.21 13.17 12.03
N GLN A 200 -6.53 11.91 12.32
CA GLN A 200 -5.82 11.14 13.34
C GLN A 200 -4.37 10.84 12.95
N ALA A 201 -4.08 10.54 11.69
CA ALA A 201 -2.71 10.39 11.20
C ALA A 201 -1.89 11.68 11.39
N VAL A 202 -2.48 12.84 11.07
CA VAL A 202 -1.84 14.14 11.29
C VAL A 202 -1.62 14.43 12.78
N ARG A 203 -2.56 14.06 13.66
CA ARG A 203 -2.37 14.14 15.12
C ARG A 203 -1.19 13.30 15.58
N ASP A 204 -1.09 12.06 15.11
CA ASP A 204 -0.02 11.14 15.51
C ASP A 204 1.36 11.69 15.11
N LEU A 205 1.48 12.28 13.92
CA LEU A 205 2.71 12.98 13.52
C LEU A 205 2.99 14.22 14.38
N ALA A 206 1.97 15.02 14.68
CA ALA A 206 2.13 16.18 15.56
C ALA A 206 2.58 15.76 16.97
N ASP A 207 2.09 14.65 17.52
CA ASP A 207 2.50 14.15 18.82
C ASP A 207 3.95 13.65 18.82
N VAL A 208 4.41 13.01 17.73
CA VAL A 208 5.83 12.67 17.53
C VAL A 208 6.69 13.93 17.50
N LEU A 209 6.21 14.99 16.84
CA LEU A 209 6.89 16.28 16.81
C LEU A 209 6.98 16.93 18.20
N GLU A 210 5.94 16.81 19.04
CA GLU A 210 5.97 17.30 20.43
C GLU A 210 6.96 16.50 21.27
N TYR A 211 6.99 15.18 21.09
CA TYR A 211 7.93 14.31 21.79
C TYR A 211 9.38 14.68 21.46
N THR A 212 9.64 15.12 20.22
CA THR A 212 10.97 15.56 19.75
C THR A 212 11.21 17.07 19.89
N ARG A 213 10.41 17.76 20.71
CA ARG A 213 10.43 19.23 20.84
C ARG A 213 11.71 19.77 21.44
N ALA A 214 12.33 19.04 22.39
CA ALA A 214 13.59 19.46 22.98
C ALA A 214 14.69 19.57 21.91
N GLU A 215 14.68 18.68 20.93
CA GLU A 215 15.63 18.68 19.83
C GLU A 215 15.28 19.74 18.80
N ILE A 216 14.00 19.96 18.48
CA ILE A 216 13.56 21.06 17.62
C ILE A 216 14.08 22.41 18.13
N LYS A 217 14.05 22.65 19.45
CA LYS A 217 14.58 23.87 20.07
C LYS A 217 16.06 24.13 19.81
N SER A 218 16.83 23.06 19.57
CA SER A 218 18.26 23.18 19.22
C SER A 218 18.50 23.42 17.73
N LEU A 219 17.47 23.25 16.89
CA LEU A 219 17.56 23.32 15.43
C LEU A 219 16.91 24.58 14.85
N LEU A 220 15.84 25.06 15.48
CA LEU A 220 15.02 26.15 15.01
C LEU A 220 15.07 27.35 15.96
N THR A 221 14.73 28.53 15.44
CA THR A 221 14.51 29.68 16.31
C THR A 221 13.23 29.48 17.14
N SER A 222 13.11 30.20 18.27
CA SER A 222 11.89 30.14 19.09
C SER A 222 10.64 30.63 18.36
N ALA A 223 10.80 31.50 17.35
CA ALA A 223 9.71 31.94 16.49
C ALA A 223 9.25 30.81 15.54
N ASP A 224 10.20 30.15 14.87
CA ASP A 224 9.91 29.05 13.94
C ASP A 224 9.32 27.83 14.68
N GLU A 225 9.85 27.51 15.88
CA GLU A 225 9.29 26.48 16.77
C GLU A 225 7.82 26.81 17.08
N LYS A 226 7.55 28.04 17.50
CA LYS A 226 6.20 28.47 17.87
C LYS A 226 5.25 28.33 16.67
N ASP A 227 5.67 28.72 15.47
CA ASP A 227 4.84 28.61 14.28
C ASP A 227 4.56 27.15 13.90
N LEU A 228 5.55 26.27 14.02
CA LEU A 228 5.41 24.84 13.78
C LEU A 228 4.32 24.19 14.67
N PHE A 229 4.31 24.51 15.96
CA PHE A 229 3.32 23.99 16.91
C PHE A 229 1.98 24.75 16.87
N ASN A 230 1.96 26.02 16.46
CA ASN A 230 0.72 26.77 16.23
C ASN A 230 -0.16 26.10 15.17
N LEU A 231 0.44 25.48 14.15
CA LEU A 231 -0.29 24.72 13.14
C LEU A 231 -1.04 23.52 13.76
N ALA A 232 -0.44 22.81 14.72
CA ALA A 232 -1.06 21.65 15.36
C ALA A 232 -2.21 22.06 16.30
N ASN A 233 -2.07 23.22 16.93
CA ASN A 233 -3.00 23.69 17.96
C ASN A 233 -4.23 24.40 17.36
N ASN A 234 -4.06 25.18 16.29
CA ASN A 234 -5.11 26.10 15.81
C ASN A 234 -5.95 25.55 14.64
N PHE A 235 -5.56 24.43 14.03
CA PHE A 235 -6.28 23.81 12.91
C PHE A 235 -7.16 22.62 13.31
N GLY A 236 -7.54 22.52 14.59
CA GLY A 236 -8.46 21.45 15.03
C GLY A 236 -7.88 20.05 14.99
N ILE A 237 -6.56 19.96 14.94
CA ILE A 237 -5.85 18.70 15.00
C ILE A 237 -5.87 18.22 16.44
N ARG A 238 -5.38 18.96 17.45
CA ARG A 238 -5.31 18.42 18.83
C ARG A 238 -6.54 18.57 19.71
N HIS A 239 -7.36 19.59 19.50
CA HIS A 239 -8.57 19.84 20.29
C HIS A 239 -9.75 20.01 19.34
N HIS A 240 -10.97 19.71 19.78
CA HIS A 240 -12.20 20.01 19.06
C HIS A 240 -12.84 21.19 19.79
N ASN A 241 -12.57 22.44 19.38
CA ASN A 241 -13.15 23.62 20.00
C ASN A 241 -13.68 24.61 18.95
N ASP A 242 -14.69 25.38 19.35
CA ASP A 242 -15.50 26.23 18.45
C ASP A 242 -14.74 27.46 17.89
N GLN A 243 -13.48 27.66 18.28
CA GLN A 243 -12.62 28.76 17.79
C GLN A 243 -11.81 28.37 16.55
N GLN A 244 -12.07 27.21 15.96
CA GLN A 244 -11.27 26.67 14.88
C GLN A 244 -11.60 27.28 13.53
N LYS A 245 -10.56 27.44 12.71
CA LYS A 245 -10.72 27.82 11.31
C LYS A 245 -11.24 26.62 10.52
N THR A 246 -12.53 26.34 10.63
CA THR A 246 -13.24 25.24 9.96
C THR A 246 -13.69 25.59 8.54
N GLY A 247 -13.52 26.85 8.11
CA GLY A 247 -13.87 27.33 6.77
C GLY A 247 -12.92 26.89 5.65
N TYR A 248 -12.12 25.85 5.88
CA TYR A 248 -11.12 25.33 4.96
C TYR A 248 -11.51 23.95 4.45
N ASP A 249 -11.10 23.62 3.22
CA ASP A 249 -11.24 22.27 2.68
C ASP A 249 -10.41 21.29 3.52
N ALA A 250 -11.08 20.53 4.37
CA ALA A 250 -10.43 19.62 5.30
C ALA A 250 -9.52 18.60 4.60
N SER A 251 -9.90 18.12 3.40
CA SER A 251 -9.10 17.13 2.66
C SER A 251 -7.78 17.73 2.20
N LEU A 252 -7.82 18.92 1.59
CA LEU A 252 -6.63 19.62 1.11
C LEU A 252 -5.68 20.00 2.25
N TRP A 253 -6.23 20.52 3.35
CA TRP A 253 -5.43 20.98 4.48
C TRP A 253 -4.81 19.82 5.27
N LEU A 254 -5.57 18.74 5.51
CA LEU A 254 -5.02 17.53 6.13
C LEU A 254 -3.90 16.93 5.28
N SER A 255 -4.03 16.96 3.95
CA SER A 255 -2.97 16.50 3.06
C SER A 255 -1.71 17.34 3.18
N TRP A 256 -1.83 18.67 3.12
CA TRP A 256 -0.69 19.56 3.31
C TRP A 256 -0.01 19.35 4.66
N MET A 257 -0.79 19.29 5.75
CA MET A 257 -0.27 19.08 7.11
C MET A 257 0.44 17.75 7.25
N PHE A 258 -0.12 16.68 6.68
CA PHE A 258 0.48 15.35 6.74
C PHE A 258 1.89 15.37 6.14
N TYR A 259 2.04 15.88 4.91
CA TYR A 259 3.34 15.97 4.25
C TYR A 259 4.29 16.92 4.97
N PHE A 260 3.79 18.05 5.44
CA PHE A 260 4.58 19.03 6.18
C PHE A 260 5.18 18.41 7.46
N TYR A 261 4.35 17.80 8.31
CA TYR A 261 4.83 17.18 9.55
C TYR A 261 5.75 16.00 9.30
N LEU A 262 5.42 15.13 8.36
CA LEU A 262 6.28 14.00 8.03
C LEU A 262 7.67 14.48 7.56
N ALA A 263 7.70 15.50 6.69
CA ALA A 263 8.96 16.08 6.21
C ALA A 263 9.78 16.70 7.35
N THR A 264 9.13 17.47 8.23
CA THR A 264 9.80 18.07 9.39
C THR A 264 10.37 17.01 10.32
N ILE A 265 9.61 15.95 10.63
CA ILE A 265 10.07 14.84 11.48
C ILE A 265 11.31 14.17 10.87
N HIS A 266 11.30 13.89 9.56
CA HIS A 266 12.49 13.34 8.90
C HIS A 266 13.72 14.23 9.04
N VAL A 267 13.58 15.56 8.91
CA VAL A 267 14.69 16.50 9.09
C VAL A 267 15.22 16.46 10.53
N VAL A 268 14.32 16.53 11.52
CA VAL A 268 14.67 16.51 12.94
C VAL A 268 15.42 15.21 13.30
N LEU A 269 14.87 14.05 12.94
CA LEU A 269 15.47 12.75 13.27
C LEU A 269 16.84 12.56 12.57
N ARG A 270 16.97 12.94 11.29
CA ARG A 270 18.28 12.85 10.59
C ARG A 270 19.34 13.71 11.25
N LYS A 271 18.98 14.92 11.67
CA LYS A 271 19.92 15.82 12.32
C LYS A 271 20.36 15.30 13.69
N GLN A 272 19.47 14.66 14.44
CA GLN A 272 19.83 13.96 15.68
C GLN A 272 20.82 12.82 15.42
N GLN A 273 20.57 11.99 14.40
CA GLN A 273 21.47 10.90 14.03
C GLN A 273 22.88 11.43 13.69
N GLN A 274 22.96 12.50 12.88
CA GLN A 274 24.23 13.14 12.53
C GLN A 274 24.97 13.71 13.76
N GLY A 275 24.25 14.34 14.68
CA GLY A 275 24.80 14.85 15.94
C GLY A 275 25.38 13.74 16.83
N ARG A 276 24.74 12.56 16.87
CA ARG A 276 25.24 11.39 17.60
C ARG A 276 26.49 10.79 16.96
N THR A 277 26.54 10.69 15.63
CA THR A 277 27.72 10.16 14.91
C THR A 277 28.93 11.09 14.92
N GLY A 278 28.72 12.41 15.02
CA GLY A 278 29.81 13.39 15.13
C GLY A 278 30.50 13.44 16.50
N LEU A 279 29.86 12.91 17.55
CA LEU A 279 30.43 12.81 18.90
C LEU A 279 31.30 11.55 19.10
N SER A 280 31.23 10.59 18.17
CA SER A 280 31.96 9.31 18.25
C SER A 280 33.31 9.28 17.54
N THR A 281 33.75 10.37 16.90
CA THR A 281 35.03 10.44 16.17
C THR A 281 36.16 11.15 16.92
N ASP A 282 35.91 11.64 18.14
CA ASP A 282 36.91 12.30 18.99
C ASP A 282 37.29 11.41 20.20
N GLY A 283 37.79 10.21 19.91
CA GLY A 283 38.32 9.25 20.90
C GLY A 283 39.73 8.79 20.55
#